data_AF-A0AAE7DWV7-F1
#
_entry.id   AF-A0AAE7DWV7-F1
#
_cell.length_a   1.000
_cell.length_b   1.000
_cell.length_c   1.000
_cell.angle_alpha   90.00
_cell.angle_beta   90.00
_cell.angle_gamma   90.00
#
_symmetry.space_group_name_H-M   'P 1'
#
loop_
_entity.id
_entity.type
_entity.pdbx_description
1 polymer ?
#
loop_
_entity_poly.entity_id
_entity_poly.type
_entity_poly.pdbx_seq_one_letter_code
_entity_poly.pdbx_strand_id
1 'polypeptide(L)'
;MTPKSSVRGVVSIEFALSFLALWLVTILVMDIGLQNYSTSVVNFAVSESARDVKVRHFKTEKEFEQHFRHIIDKNHFSLWGFLLNKGSVSVDIKRYANLKALAQQQISSSVDPKVAPIARYQVTYTYRPLLGVSLMPTHEVVRSVISVQEGAKHV
;
A
#
# COMPACT_ATOMS: atom_id res chain seq x y z
N MET A 1 36.64 -54.22 -24.86
CA MET A 1 35.68 -53.43 -24.06
C MET A 1 36.12 -51.97 -24.13
N THR A 2 35.56 -51.20 -25.06
CA THR A 2 35.90 -49.77 -25.20
C THR A 2 35.10 -48.96 -24.19
N PRO A 3 35.73 -48.07 -23.41
CA PRO A 3 35.02 -47.27 -22.41
C PRO A 3 34.18 -46.19 -23.12
N LYS A 4 32.86 -46.25 -22.92
CA LYS A 4 31.88 -45.31 -23.48
C LYS A 4 31.99 -43.96 -22.74
N SER A 5 32.67 -42.99 -23.32
CA SER A 5 33.00 -41.68 -22.72
C SER A 5 31.88 -40.62 -22.79
N SER A 6 30.63 -41.00 -23.13
CA SER A 6 29.58 -40.04 -23.48
C SER A 6 28.81 -39.41 -22.29
N VAL A 7 29.14 -39.74 -21.05
CA VAL A 7 28.31 -39.38 -19.88
C VAL A 7 28.71 -38.06 -19.20
N ARG A 8 29.91 -37.53 -19.47
CA ARG A 8 30.46 -36.34 -18.76
C ARG A 8 29.74 -35.01 -19.04
N GLY A 9 29.04 -34.87 -20.18
CA GLY A 9 28.36 -33.62 -20.54
C GLY A 9 26.93 -33.49 -20.00
N VAL A 10 26.23 -34.61 -19.81
CA VAL A 10 24.83 -34.64 -19.35
C VAL A 10 24.70 -34.07 -17.94
N VAL A 11 25.63 -34.44 -17.05
CA VAL A 11 25.64 -33.98 -15.66
C VAL A 11 25.79 -32.45 -15.57
N SER A 12 26.62 -31.84 -16.42
CA SER A 12 26.79 -30.39 -16.44
C SER A 12 25.53 -29.66 -16.92
N ILE A 13 24.79 -30.24 -17.88
CA ILE A 13 23.53 -29.67 -18.38
C ILE A 13 22.45 -29.75 -17.30
N GLU A 14 22.33 -30.90 -16.64
CA GLU A 14 21.38 -31.11 -15.54
C GLU A 14 21.67 -30.18 -14.36
N PHE A 15 22.95 -29.98 -14.02
CA PHE A 15 23.37 -29.02 -13.01
C PHE A 15 23.05 -27.57 -13.41
N ALA A 16 23.32 -27.17 -14.65
CA ALA A 16 23.03 -25.83 -15.13
C ALA A 16 21.52 -25.52 -15.13
N LEU A 17 20.69 -26.48 -15.55
CA LEU A 17 19.23 -26.36 -15.49
C LEU A 17 18.73 -26.28 -14.05
N SER A 18 19.27 -27.10 -13.15
CA SER A 18 18.92 -27.08 -11.73
C SER A 18 19.32 -25.76 -11.06
N PHE A 19 20.49 -25.23 -11.39
CA PHE A 19 20.95 -23.93 -10.92
C PHE A 19 20.06 -22.80 -11.42
N LEU A 20 19.68 -22.83 -12.70
CA LEU A 20 18.78 -21.84 -13.28
C LEU A 20 17.39 -21.89 -12.63
N ALA A 21 16.86 -23.08 -12.38
CA ALA A 21 15.59 -23.26 -11.66
C ALA A 21 15.67 -22.70 -10.22
N LEU A 22 16.75 -23.00 -9.50
CA LEU A 22 16.97 -22.47 -8.14
C LEU A 22 17.07 -20.94 -8.16
N TRP A 23 17.82 -20.38 -9.12
CA TRP A 23 17.96 -18.94 -9.28
C TRP A 23 16.61 -18.25 -9.54
N LEU A 24 15.77 -18.80 -10.42
CA LEU A 24 14.42 -18.29 -10.65
C LEU A 24 13.56 -18.33 -9.39
N VAL A 25 13.64 -19.41 -8.60
CA VAL A 25 12.93 -19.51 -7.31
C VAL A 25 13.41 -18.43 -6.34
N THR A 26 14.72 -18.14 -6.27
CA THR A 26 15.21 -17.06 -5.39
C THR A 26 14.68 -15.69 -5.78
N ILE A 27 14.59 -15.40 -7.08
CA ILE A 27 13.99 -14.15 -7.58
C ILE A 27 12.51 -14.09 -7.25
N LEU A 28 11.79 -15.21 -7.39
CA LEU A 28 10.37 -15.29 -7.06
C LEU A 28 10.13 -15.04 -5.57
N VAL A 29 10.94 -15.64 -4.69
CA VAL A 29 10.85 -15.40 -3.24
C VAL A 29 11.17 -13.94 -2.89
N MET A 30 12.17 -13.34 -3.56
CA MET A 30 12.48 -11.92 -3.40
C MET A 30 11.29 -11.02 -3.79
N ASP A 31 10.62 -11.31 -4.91
CA ASP A 31 9.46 -10.54 -5.39
C ASP A 31 8.27 -10.63 -4.41
N ILE A 32 8.00 -11.82 -3.85
CA ILE A 32 6.99 -12.00 -2.80
C ILE A 32 7.35 -11.21 -1.53
N GLY A 33 8.63 -11.24 -1.12
CA GLY A 33 9.12 -10.48 0.03
C GLY A 33 8.91 -8.98 -0.14
N LEU A 34 9.20 -8.47 -1.34
CA LEU A 34 9.01 -7.07 -1.69
C LEU A 34 7.53 -6.65 -1.65
N GLN A 35 6.64 -7.50 -2.15
CA GLN A 35 5.19 -7.28 -2.09
C GLN A 35 4.70 -7.18 -0.64
N ASN A 36 5.10 -8.13 0.20
CA ASN A 36 4.73 -8.16 1.61
C ASN A 36 5.26 -6.95 2.36
N TYR A 37 6.49 -6.52 2.06
CA TYR A 37 7.08 -5.30 2.59
C TYR A 37 6.26 -4.06 2.20
N SER A 38 5.96 -3.87 0.91
CA SER A 38 5.21 -2.71 0.42
C SER A 38 3.81 -2.62 1.06
N THR A 39 3.11 -3.76 1.14
CA THR A 39 1.79 -3.83 1.77
C THR A 39 1.85 -3.53 3.27
N SER A 40 2.88 -4.01 3.96
CA SER A 40 3.08 -3.74 5.39
C SER A 40 3.35 -2.25 5.66
N VAL A 41 4.16 -1.59 4.83
CA VAL A 41 4.41 -0.15 4.94
C VAL A 41 3.13 0.65 4.72
N VAL A 42 2.32 0.31 3.71
CA VAL A 42 1.03 0.98 3.47
C VAL A 42 0.06 0.76 4.62
N ASN A 43 -0.07 -0.47 5.12
CA ASN A 43 -0.95 -0.76 6.27
C ASN A 43 -0.50 0.01 7.53
N PHE A 44 0.81 0.10 7.77
CA PHE A 44 1.36 0.90 8.87
C PHE A 44 1.03 2.38 8.71
N ALA A 45 1.30 2.95 7.53
CA ALA A 45 1.04 4.36 7.25
C ALA A 45 -0.44 4.74 7.36
N VAL A 46 -1.33 3.87 6.88
CA VAL A 46 -2.78 4.03 7.04
C VAL A 46 -3.17 3.98 8.51
N SER A 47 -2.64 3.03 9.29
CA SER A 47 -2.95 2.90 10.72
C SER A 47 -2.49 4.12 11.52
N GLU A 48 -1.31 4.64 11.20
CA GLU A 48 -0.78 5.84 11.83
C GLU A 48 -1.58 7.09 11.42
N SER A 49 -1.93 7.20 10.14
CA SER A 49 -2.82 8.28 9.66
C SER A 49 -4.21 8.18 10.29
N ALA A 50 -4.72 6.97 10.53
CA ALA A 50 -6.00 6.74 11.22
C ALA A 50 -5.97 7.26 12.67
N ARG A 51 -4.86 7.02 13.36
CA ARG A 51 -4.61 7.51 14.71
C ARG A 51 -4.53 9.03 14.72
N ASP A 52 -3.77 9.60 13.79
CA ASP A 52 -3.53 11.04 13.73
C ASP A 52 -4.76 11.84 13.31
N VAL A 53 -5.67 11.30 12.49
CA VAL A 53 -6.96 11.94 12.14
C VAL A 53 -7.81 12.26 13.37
N LYS A 54 -7.69 11.48 14.45
CA LYS A 54 -8.42 11.73 15.70
C LYS A 54 -7.84 12.93 16.47
N VAL A 55 -6.57 13.24 16.25
CA VAL A 55 -5.84 14.32 16.95
C VAL A 55 -5.75 15.57 16.08
N ARG A 56 -5.54 15.40 14.78
CA ARG A 56 -5.40 16.44 13.76
C ARG A 56 -6.65 16.41 12.88
N HIS A 57 -7.51 17.41 13.04
CA HIS A 57 -8.68 17.59 12.19
C HIS A 57 -8.25 18.08 10.80
N PHE A 58 -8.05 17.17 9.86
CA PHE A 58 -7.74 17.51 8.46
C PHE A 58 -8.96 18.13 7.78
N LYS A 59 -8.79 19.34 7.24
CA LYS A 59 -9.88 20.08 6.58
C LYS A 59 -9.95 19.76 5.09
N THR A 60 -8.81 19.48 4.47
CA THR A 60 -8.72 19.25 3.02
C THR A 60 -8.02 17.93 2.70
N GLU A 61 -8.39 17.30 1.58
CA GLU A 61 -7.77 16.08 1.06
C GLU A 61 -6.26 16.24 0.86
N LYS A 62 -5.83 17.40 0.37
CA LYS A 62 -4.41 17.74 0.20
C LYS A 62 -3.62 17.72 1.51
N GLU A 63 -4.20 18.19 2.62
CA GLU A 63 -3.52 18.19 3.92
C GLU A 63 -3.34 16.76 4.44
N PHE A 64 -4.37 15.93 4.28
CA PHE A 64 -4.29 14.53 4.65
C PHE A 64 -3.32 13.76 3.74
N GLU A 65 -3.34 14.02 2.43
CA GLU A 65 -2.41 13.39 1.48
C GLU A 65 -0.96 13.78 1.80
N GLN A 66 -0.69 15.05 2.08
CA GLN A 66 0.63 15.51 2.50
C GLN A 66 1.07 14.87 3.82
N HIS A 67 0.17 14.74 4.79
CA HIS A 67 0.47 14.08 6.07
C HIS A 67 0.72 12.58 5.89
N PHE A 68 -0.09 11.91 5.09
CA PHE A 68 0.08 10.50 4.73
C PHE A 68 1.44 10.28 4.05
N ARG A 69 1.78 11.12 3.07
CA ARG A 69 3.10 11.12 2.42
C ARG A 69 4.22 11.38 3.42
N HIS A 70 4.04 12.33 4.34
CA HIS A 70 5.03 12.62 5.38
C HIS A 70 5.26 11.45 6.35
N ILE A 71 4.19 10.77 6.80
CA ILE A 71 4.30 9.58 7.65
C ILE A 71 5.12 8.52 6.93
N ILE A 72 4.89 8.34 5.63
CA ILE A 72 5.65 7.35 4.90
C ILE A 72 7.08 7.82 4.64
N ASP A 73 7.26 9.10 4.29
CA ASP A 73 8.58 9.70 4.10
C ASP A 73 9.47 9.59 5.33
N LYS A 74 8.88 9.67 6.52
CA LYS A 74 9.58 9.55 7.79
C LYS A 74 9.88 8.10 8.19
N ASN A 75 9.02 7.16 7.82
CA ASN A 75 9.06 5.78 8.30
C ASN A 75 9.50 4.76 7.23
N HIS A 76 9.78 5.18 6.00
CA HIS A 76 10.23 4.27 4.97
C HIS A 76 11.73 3.99 5.05
N PHE A 77 12.11 2.75 4.75
CA PHE A 77 13.46 2.48 4.25
C PHE A 77 13.56 2.98 2.80
N SER A 78 14.75 3.45 2.38
CA SER A 78 15.08 4.06 1.08
C SER A 78 14.49 3.35 -0.15
N LEU A 79 14.19 2.05 -0.05
CA LEU A 79 13.57 1.24 -1.11
C LEU A 79 12.13 1.67 -1.45
N TRP A 80 11.38 2.27 -0.53
CA TRP A 80 9.97 2.63 -0.77
C TRP A 80 9.82 3.80 -1.75
N GLY A 81 10.72 4.79 -1.71
CA GLY A 81 10.75 5.89 -2.68
C GLY A 81 11.10 5.44 -4.11
N PHE A 82 11.82 4.32 -4.25
CA PHE A 82 12.04 3.67 -5.53
C PHE A 82 10.80 2.88 -6.01
N LEU A 83 10.06 2.26 -5.08
CA LEU A 83 8.86 1.47 -5.37
C LEU A 83 7.63 2.32 -5.72
N LEU A 84 7.51 3.52 -5.16
CA LEU A 84 6.46 4.47 -5.51
C LEU A 84 6.98 5.55 -6.44
N ASN A 85 6.67 5.40 -7.73
CA ASN A 85 6.61 6.57 -8.58
C ASN A 85 5.44 7.47 -8.09
N LYS A 86 5.69 8.78 -7.99
CA LYS A 86 4.97 9.78 -7.17
C LYS A 86 3.43 9.85 -7.34
N GLY A 87 2.86 9.24 -8.38
CA GLY A 87 1.44 9.35 -8.78
C GLY A 87 0.52 8.19 -8.42
N SER A 88 0.90 7.29 -7.51
CA SER A 88 0.14 6.05 -7.20
C SER A 88 -0.73 6.12 -5.96
N VAL A 89 -0.75 7.26 -5.25
CA VAL A 89 -1.55 7.45 -4.03
C VAL A 89 -2.65 8.48 -4.30
N SER A 90 -3.89 8.08 -4.10
CA SER A 90 -5.07 8.95 -4.14
C SER A 90 -5.78 8.91 -2.79
N VAL A 91 -6.20 10.07 -2.32
CA VAL A 91 -6.92 10.25 -1.06
C VAL A 91 -8.30 10.81 -1.37
N ASP A 92 -9.32 10.21 -0.75
CA ASP A 92 -10.72 10.64 -0.83
C ASP A 92 -11.27 10.85 0.59
N ILE A 93 -11.85 12.03 0.86
CA ILE A 93 -12.46 12.32 2.16
C ILE A 93 -13.98 12.49 1.99
N LYS A 94 -14.73 11.51 2.49
CA LYS A 94 -16.20 11.55 2.49
C LYS A 94 -16.73 11.87 3.88
N ARG A 95 -17.59 12.90 3.97
CA ARG A 95 -18.19 13.33 5.24
C ARG A 95 -19.67 12.94 5.31
N TYR A 96 -20.15 12.69 6.52
CA TYR A 96 -21.47 12.15 6.81
C TYR A 96 -22.08 12.89 8.00
N ALA A 97 -23.36 13.23 7.88
CA ALA A 97 -24.11 13.93 8.93
C ALA A 97 -24.43 13.03 10.14
N ASN A 98 -24.67 11.74 9.90
CA ASN A 98 -25.03 10.78 10.94
C ASN A 98 -24.73 9.33 10.49
N LEU A 99 -24.84 8.38 11.42
CA LEU A 99 -24.60 6.94 11.17
C LEU A 99 -25.54 6.37 10.09
N LYS A 100 -26.76 6.89 9.95
CA LYS A 100 -27.71 6.45 8.92
C LYS A 100 -27.24 6.90 7.53
N ALA A 101 -26.78 8.13 7.39
CA ALA A 101 -26.18 8.66 6.17
C ALA A 101 -24.89 7.91 5.81
N LEU A 102 -24.09 7.49 6.81
CA LEU A 102 -22.93 6.64 6.60
C LEU A 102 -23.32 5.26 6.04
N ALA A 103 -24.35 4.63 6.60
CA ALA A 103 -24.87 3.33 6.16
C ALA A 103 -25.49 3.40 4.75
N GLN A 104 -26.13 4.53 4.41
CA GLN A 104 -26.73 4.77 3.10
C GLN A 104 -25.74 5.39 2.08
N GLN A 105 -24.48 5.56 2.46
CA GLN A 105 -23.45 6.26 1.67
C GLN A 105 -23.87 7.67 1.19
N GLN A 106 -24.76 8.34 1.91
CA GLN A 106 -25.22 9.69 1.59
C GLN A 106 -24.20 10.72 2.09
N ILE A 107 -23.41 11.25 1.16
CA ILE A 107 -22.33 12.20 1.43
C ILE A 107 -22.91 13.57 1.75
N SER A 108 -22.36 14.23 2.77
CA SER A 108 -22.62 15.64 3.06
C SER A 108 -21.49 16.50 2.48
N SER A 109 -21.84 17.56 1.74
CA SER A 109 -20.88 18.54 1.22
C SER A 109 -20.36 19.51 2.29
N SER A 110 -20.91 19.44 3.51
CA SER A 110 -20.49 20.33 4.59
C SER A 110 -19.15 19.91 5.19
N VAL A 111 -18.25 20.88 5.35
CA VAL A 111 -16.95 20.71 6.02
C VAL A 111 -17.07 20.96 7.52
N ASP A 112 -18.17 21.55 7.99
CA ASP A 112 -18.37 21.88 9.41
C ASP A 112 -18.59 20.60 10.24
N PRO A 113 -17.72 20.32 11.24
CA PRO A 113 -17.87 19.18 12.16
C PRO A 113 -19.23 19.14 12.88
N LYS A 114 -19.89 20.29 13.07
CA LYS A 114 -21.22 20.37 13.68
C LYS A 114 -22.33 19.81 12.79
N VAL A 115 -22.14 19.85 11.47
CA VAL A 115 -23.12 19.43 10.46
C VAL A 115 -22.76 18.05 9.88
N ALA A 116 -21.47 17.74 9.78
CA ALA A 116 -20.96 16.48 9.29
C ALA A 116 -19.89 15.90 10.24
N PRO A 117 -20.32 15.38 11.42
CA PRO A 117 -19.42 14.93 12.47
C PRO A 117 -18.70 13.63 12.13
N ILE A 118 -19.07 12.90 11.08
CA ILE A 118 -18.43 11.63 10.72
C ILE A 118 -17.66 11.82 9.42
N ALA A 119 -16.38 11.47 9.39
CA ALA A 119 -15.56 11.51 8.19
C ALA A 119 -14.92 10.15 7.91
N ARG A 120 -15.03 9.71 6.66
CA ARG A 120 -14.33 8.54 6.12
C ARG A 120 -13.15 9.05 5.28
N TYR A 121 -11.96 8.71 5.73
CA TYR A 121 -10.70 8.97 5.02
C TYR A 121 -10.35 7.69 4.28
N GLN A 122 -10.35 7.73 2.95
CA GLN A 122 -10.00 6.59 2.12
C GLN A 122 -8.69 6.88 1.40
N VAL A 123 -7.76 5.94 1.49
CA VAL A 123 -6.50 5.94 0.76
C VAL A 123 -6.55 4.80 -0.25
N THR A 124 -6.38 5.15 -1.51
CA THR A 124 -6.18 4.19 -2.60
C THR A 124 -4.74 4.26 -3.04
N TYR A 125 -4.03 3.14 -2.93
CA TYR A 125 -2.67 3.01 -3.43
C TYR A 125 -2.59 1.95 -4.53
N THR A 126 -2.00 2.30 -5.66
CA THR A 126 -1.76 1.36 -6.76
C THR A 126 -0.41 0.64 -6.55
N TYR A 127 -0.45 -0.63 -6.15
CA TYR A 127 0.75 -1.46 -6.05
C TYR A 127 1.23 -1.87 -7.44
N ARG A 128 2.49 -1.58 -7.77
CA ARG A 128 3.15 -2.02 -9.00
C ARG A 128 4.30 -2.97 -8.67
N PRO A 129 4.29 -4.21 -9.19
CA PRO A 129 5.42 -5.11 -9.04
C PRO A 129 6.65 -4.61 -9.80
N LEU A 130 7.85 -4.84 -9.25
CA LEU A 130 9.10 -4.35 -9.86
C LEU A 130 9.50 -5.12 -11.11
N LEU A 131 9.27 -6.43 -11.15
CA LEU A 131 9.86 -7.27 -12.18
C LEU A 131 9.00 -7.42 -13.44
N GLY A 132 7.79 -6.86 -13.51
CA GLY A 132 6.89 -7.00 -14.68
C GLY A 132 6.43 -8.43 -14.99
N VAL A 133 7.09 -9.44 -14.39
CA VAL A 133 6.82 -10.88 -14.47
C VAL A 133 6.22 -11.44 -13.17
N SER A 134 5.79 -10.56 -12.26
CA SER A 134 5.17 -11.01 -11.00
C SER A 134 3.87 -11.76 -11.29
N LEU A 135 3.64 -12.85 -10.55
CA LEU A 135 2.42 -13.65 -10.56
C LEU A 135 1.15 -12.84 -10.20
N MET A 136 1.32 -11.65 -9.62
CA MET A 136 0.25 -10.74 -9.24
C MET A 136 0.30 -9.48 -10.11
N PRO A 137 -0.77 -9.16 -10.87
CA PRO A 137 -0.83 -7.94 -11.64
C PRO A 137 -0.88 -6.71 -10.72
N THR A 138 -0.63 -5.55 -11.33
CA THR A 138 -0.88 -4.26 -10.69
C THR A 138 -2.31 -4.25 -10.15
N HIS A 139 -2.46 -4.00 -8.85
CA HIS A 139 -3.77 -3.97 -8.20
C HIS A 139 -3.87 -2.80 -7.23
N GLU A 140 -5.09 -2.34 -7.03
CA GLU A 140 -5.39 -1.26 -6.11
C GLU A 140 -5.59 -1.81 -4.70
N VAL A 141 -4.85 -1.24 -3.76
CA VAL A 141 -5.02 -1.46 -2.34
C VAL A 141 -5.80 -0.29 -1.79
N VAL A 142 -7.08 -0.53 -1.50
CA VAL A 142 -7.96 0.45 -0.86
C VAL A 142 -7.97 0.22 0.64
N ARG A 143 -7.78 1.30 1.41
CA ARG A 143 -7.94 1.31 2.86
C ARG A 143 -8.77 2.51 3.26
N SER A 144 -9.69 2.32 4.20
CA SER A 144 -10.52 3.41 4.70
C SER A 144 -10.57 3.42 6.22
N VAL A 145 -10.65 4.61 6.78
CA VAL A 145 -10.74 4.88 8.20
C VAL A 145 -11.93 5.77 8.43
N ILE A 146 -12.77 5.42 9.39
CA ILE A 146 -13.90 6.25 9.81
C ILE A 146 -13.53 6.89 11.14
N SER A 147 -13.64 8.22 11.19
CA SER A 147 -13.39 9.01 12.39
C SER A 147 -14.60 9.89 12.69
N VAL A 148 -14.86 10.08 13.99
CA VAL A 148 -15.81 11.07 14.49
C VAL A 148 -15.03 12.35 14.78
N GLN A 149 -15.40 13.44 14.12
CA GLN A 149 -14.86 14.77 14.31
C GLN A 149 -15.56 15.41 15.51
N GLU A 150 -14.87 15.46 16.64
CA GLU A 150 -15.33 16.28 17.76
C GLU A 150 -15.13 17.75 17.39
N GLY A 151 -16.22 18.53 17.36
CA GLY A 151 -16.14 19.97 17.15
C GLY A 151 -15.23 20.58 18.21
N ALA A 152 -14.23 21.36 17.79
CA ALA A 152 -13.26 21.99 18.66
C ALA A 152 -13.93 22.56 19.91
N LYS A 153 -13.49 22.12 21.10
CA LYS A 153 -13.64 22.95 22.30
C LYS A 153 -12.96 24.27 21.97
N HIS A 154 -13.75 25.34 21.97
CA HIS A 154 -13.25 26.70 21.99
C HIS A 154 -12.19 26.80 23.09
N VAL A 155 -10.94 27.06 22.69
CA VAL A 155 -9.95 27.70 23.56
C VAL A 155 -10.11 29.20 23.34
#